data_AF-X6MEH0-F1
#
_entry.id   AF-X6MEH0-F1
#
_cell.length_a   1.000
_cell.length_b   1.000
_cell.length_c   1.000
_cell.angle_alpha   90.00
_cell.angle_beta   90.00
_cell.angle_gamma   90.00
#
_symmetry.space_group_name_H-M   'P 1'
#
loop_
_entity.id
_entity.type
_entity.pdbx_description
1 polymer ?
#
loop_
_entity_poly.entity_id
_entity_poly.type
_entity_poly.pdbx_seq_one_letter_code
_entity_poly.pdbx_strand_id
1 'polypeptide(L)'
;QLKLVNDTKVKSDIVFVGILKWCKNEAMKCLNKEKSKPPRRKHPMGVTVPAIWDEKAKGLMKQWAQQAKIWSPSIPNQLIIALEPECASICVMLEMKDNPDQIQFKTGDCYMMMDLGAGTADMVCHEITGPFEVREMIASSYIDQDIEIIFGRIFGEERMKEFKATFPKDYSKILEAIENSKQRFFKIEKKTGIHRIEIPFEFDQFMQRKIDDDLEDLFATFEYLGESGFAIYLCFFHISLKVNIIF
;
A
#
# COMPACT_ATOMS: atom_id res chain seq x y z
N GLN A 1 11.75 -13.57 5.06
CA GLN A 1 11.84 -14.81 4.25
C GLN A 1 10.49 -15.02 3.63
N LEU A 2 10.44 -15.29 2.33
CA LEU A 2 9.22 -15.64 1.61
C LEU A 2 8.99 -17.15 1.73
N LYS A 3 7.73 -17.55 1.81
CA LYS A 3 7.34 -18.96 1.83
C LYS A 3 6.77 -19.32 0.45
N LEU A 4 7.40 -20.27 -0.22
CA LEU A 4 6.93 -20.78 -1.50
C LEU A 4 5.71 -21.70 -1.31
N VAL A 5 4.99 -21.97 -2.41
CA VAL A 5 3.83 -22.89 -2.43
C VAL A 5 4.21 -24.31 -1.97
N ASN A 6 5.46 -24.71 -2.15
CA ASN A 6 6.00 -25.99 -1.69
C ASN A 6 6.55 -25.96 -0.25
N ASP A 7 6.08 -25.00 0.57
CA ASP A 7 6.50 -24.74 1.95
C ASP A 7 7.99 -24.40 2.17
N THR A 8 8.79 -24.28 1.11
CA THR A 8 10.20 -23.92 1.21
C THR A 8 10.35 -22.44 1.55
N LYS A 9 11.18 -22.14 2.55
CA LYS A 9 11.52 -20.75 2.92
C LYS A 9 12.69 -20.27 2.07
N VAL A 10 12.50 -19.14 1.39
CA VAL A 10 13.54 -18.48 0.59
C VAL A 10 13.79 -17.10 1.17
N LYS A 11 15.04 -16.64 1.18
CA LYS A 11 15.33 -15.27 1.58
C LYS A 11 14.76 -14.30 0.53
N SER A 12 14.11 -13.23 0.97
CA SER A 12 13.40 -12.31 0.08
C SER A 12 14.34 -11.65 -0.94
N ASP A 13 15.57 -11.34 -0.52
CA ASP A 13 16.62 -10.80 -1.38
C ASP A 13 16.91 -11.68 -2.61
N ILE A 14 16.97 -13.01 -2.47
CA ILE A 14 17.19 -13.93 -3.60
C ILE A 14 16.13 -13.72 -4.68
N VAL A 15 14.86 -13.62 -4.27
CA VAL A 15 13.73 -13.48 -5.20
C VAL A 15 13.76 -12.10 -5.87
N PHE A 16 13.80 -11.02 -5.08
CA PHE A 16 13.75 -9.66 -5.62
C PHE A 16 14.99 -9.32 -6.46
N VAL A 17 16.19 -9.70 -6.03
CA VAL A 17 17.43 -9.52 -6.81
C VAL A 17 17.37 -10.33 -8.11
N GLY A 18 16.81 -11.55 -8.07
CA GLY A 18 16.61 -12.39 -9.26
C GLY A 18 15.69 -11.70 -10.29
N ILE A 19 14.54 -11.21 -9.84
CA ILE A 19 13.57 -10.49 -10.68
C ILE A 19 14.20 -9.22 -11.26
N LEU A 20 14.86 -8.40 -10.43
CA LEU A 20 15.51 -7.17 -10.87
C LEU A 20 16.61 -7.42 -11.91
N LYS A 21 17.41 -8.48 -11.76
CA LYS A 21 18.39 -8.90 -12.77
C LYS A 21 17.72 -9.28 -14.09
N TRP A 22 16.61 -10.02 -14.02
CA TRP A 22 15.85 -10.39 -15.20
C TRP A 22 15.28 -9.15 -15.90
N CYS A 23 14.59 -8.26 -15.17
CA CYS A 23 14.03 -7.01 -15.72
C CYS A 23 15.12 -6.14 -16.38
N LYS A 24 16.28 -5.99 -15.72
CA LYS A 24 17.41 -5.28 -16.29
C LYS A 24 17.86 -5.90 -17.62
N ASN A 25 18.01 -7.21 -17.67
CA ASN A 25 18.45 -7.90 -18.88
C ASN A 25 17.44 -7.73 -20.02
N GLU A 26 16.14 -7.82 -19.75
CA GLU A 26 15.09 -7.58 -20.75
C GLU A 26 15.09 -6.12 -21.24
N ALA A 27 15.18 -5.14 -20.34
CA ALA A 27 15.29 -3.73 -20.71
C ALA A 27 16.51 -3.47 -21.61
N MET A 28 17.67 -4.05 -21.26
CA MET A 28 18.89 -3.95 -22.08
C MET A 28 18.77 -4.62 -23.45
N LYS A 29 18.03 -5.74 -23.56
CA LYS A 29 17.73 -6.37 -24.85
C LYS A 29 16.91 -5.44 -25.73
N CYS A 30 15.89 -4.78 -25.18
CA CYS A 30 15.07 -3.80 -25.90
C CYS A 30 15.92 -2.62 -26.40
N LEU A 31 16.74 -2.02 -25.52
CA LEU A 31 17.63 -0.92 -25.90
C LEU A 31 18.65 -1.29 -26.98
N ASN A 32 19.17 -2.53 -26.95
CA ASN A 32 20.12 -3.00 -27.96
C ASN A 32 19.47 -3.26 -29.33
N LYS A 33 18.15 -3.51 -29.38
CA LYS A 33 17.40 -3.66 -30.65
C LYS A 33 17.25 -2.33 -31.38
N GLU A 34 17.16 -1.21 -30.66
CA GLU A 34 16.98 0.14 -31.22
C GLU A 34 18.26 0.76 -31.84
N LYS A 35 19.38 0.02 -31.92
CA LYS A 35 20.65 0.35 -32.62
C LYS A 35 20.79 1.81 -33.08
N SER A 36 21.30 2.67 -32.21
CA SER A 36 21.93 3.93 -32.66
C SER A 36 23.12 4.36 -31.81
N LYS A 37 23.23 3.95 -30.54
CA LYS A 37 24.38 4.31 -29.68
C LYS A 37 24.70 3.16 -28.71
N PRO A 38 25.99 2.91 -28.40
CA PRO A 38 26.36 1.91 -27.40
C PRO A 38 25.70 2.23 -26.06
N PRO A 39 25.31 1.22 -25.26
CA PRO A 39 24.71 1.45 -23.96
C PRO A 39 25.68 2.25 -23.09
N ARG A 40 25.38 3.53 -22.88
CA ARG A 40 26.13 4.37 -21.95
C ARG A 40 26.03 3.71 -20.57
N ARG A 41 27.16 3.47 -19.92
CA ARG A 41 27.24 3.00 -18.51
C ARG A 41 26.56 3.94 -17.49
N LYS A 42 25.86 4.97 -17.93
CA LYS A 42 25.35 6.11 -17.16
C LYS A 42 23.85 6.37 -17.35
N HIS A 43 23.09 5.43 -17.92
CA HIS A 43 21.64 5.63 -18.01
C HIS A 43 21.02 5.68 -16.60
N PRO A 44 20.25 6.72 -16.27
CA PRO A 44 19.41 6.71 -15.08
C PRO A 44 18.42 5.56 -15.18
N MET A 45 18.24 4.85 -14.08
CA MET A 45 17.29 3.75 -13.95
C MET A 45 16.21 4.17 -12.96
N GLY A 46 14.94 4.00 -13.35
CA GLY A 46 13.81 4.09 -12.44
C GLY A 46 13.42 2.70 -11.95
N VAL A 47 13.14 2.55 -10.66
CA VAL A 47 12.42 1.41 -10.10
C VAL A 47 11.21 1.99 -9.37
N THR A 48 10.02 1.61 -9.82
CA THR A 48 8.76 2.04 -9.20
C THR A 48 8.47 1.20 -7.97
N VAL A 49 7.87 1.81 -6.95
CA VAL A 49 7.41 1.14 -5.73
C VAL A 49 6.04 1.67 -5.31
N PRO A 50 5.21 0.85 -4.64
CA PRO A 50 3.94 1.33 -4.10
C PRO A 50 4.14 2.45 -3.08
N ALA A 51 3.22 3.42 -3.05
CA ALA A 51 3.29 4.53 -2.09
C ALA A 51 3.11 4.09 -0.63
N ILE A 52 2.35 3.02 -0.39
CA ILE A 52 2.13 2.46 0.95
C ILE A 52 3.39 1.87 1.61
N TRP A 53 4.46 1.63 0.84
CA TRP A 53 5.69 1.07 1.39
C TRP A 53 6.36 2.06 2.36
N ASP A 54 6.81 1.53 3.50
CA ASP A 54 7.62 2.31 4.44
C ASP A 54 9.03 2.59 3.88
N GLU A 55 9.73 3.55 4.49
CA GLU A 55 11.08 3.92 4.08
C GLU A 55 12.08 2.75 4.17
N LYS A 56 11.82 1.80 5.08
CA LYS A 56 12.62 0.59 5.23
C LYS A 56 12.48 -0.32 4.00
N ALA A 57 11.26 -0.56 3.52
CA ALA A 57 10.98 -1.35 2.33
C ALA A 57 11.55 -0.69 1.07
N LYS A 58 11.38 0.64 0.92
CA LYS A 58 12.02 1.42 -0.15
C LYS A 58 13.55 1.30 -0.11
N GLY A 59 14.13 1.38 1.09
CA GLY A 59 15.56 1.17 1.32
C GLY A 59 16.05 -0.23 0.93
N LEU A 60 15.27 -1.28 1.25
CA LEU A 60 15.56 -2.65 0.84
C LEU A 60 15.52 -2.80 -0.68
N MET A 61 14.53 -2.21 -1.37
CA MET A 61 14.45 -2.23 -2.83
C MET A 61 15.70 -1.58 -3.45
N LYS A 62 16.15 -0.45 -2.92
CA LYS A 62 17.39 0.22 -3.35
C LYS A 62 18.63 -0.67 -3.19
N GLN A 63 18.72 -1.39 -2.05
CA GLN A 63 19.80 -2.35 -1.81
C GLN A 63 19.74 -3.54 -2.77
N TRP A 64 18.55 -4.10 -3.01
CA TRP A 64 18.38 -5.21 -3.96
C TRP A 64 18.69 -4.79 -5.40
N ALA A 65 18.33 -3.56 -5.79
CA ALA A 65 18.71 -3.00 -7.10
C ALA A 65 20.24 -2.85 -7.24
N GLN A 66 20.95 -2.51 -6.16
CA GLN A 66 22.40 -2.48 -6.14
C GLN A 66 22.99 -3.88 -6.34
N GLN A 67 22.48 -4.88 -5.59
CA GLN A 67 22.90 -6.28 -5.73
C GLN A 67 22.59 -6.87 -7.12
N ALA A 68 21.51 -6.39 -7.75
CA ALA A 68 21.14 -6.70 -9.12
C ALA A 68 22.01 -5.98 -10.16
N LYS A 69 22.95 -5.14 -9.73
CA LYS A 69 23.81 -4.29 -10.58
C LYS A 69 23.00 -3.36 -11.49
N ILE A 70 21.81 -2.92 -11.07
CA ILE A 70 21.02 -1.91 -11.80
C ILE A 70 21.73 -0.56 -11.74
N TRP A 71 22.35 -0.26 -10.60
CA TRP A 71 23.08 0.99 -10.37
C TRP A 71 24.35 0.76 -9.55
N SER A 72 25.19 1.78 -9.46
CA SER A 72 26.42 1.81 -8.65
C SER A 72 26.44 3.06 -7.76
N PRO A 73 26.82 2.93 -6.47
CA PRO A 73 27.04 4.09 -5.58
C PRO A 73 28.06 5.09 -6.10
N SER A 74 28.98 4.66 -6.97
CA SER A 74 29.97 5.53 -7.61
C SER A 74 29.38 6.47 -8.67
N ILE A 75 28.12 6.30 -9.05
CA ILE A 75 27.42 7.15 -10.01
C ILE A 75 26.26 7.83 -9.29
N PRO A 76 26.41 9.11 -8.91
CA PRO A 76 25.34 9.88 -8.28
C PRO A 76 24.06 9.87 -9.13
N ASN A 77 22.91 9.76 -8.46
CA ASN A 77 21.57 9.84 -9.09
C ASN A 77 21.33 8.81 -10.22
N GLN A 78 22.07 7.70 -10.25
CA GLN A 78 21.85 6.65 -11.25
C GLN A 78 20.57 5.85 -11.03
N LEU A 79 20.09 5.76 -9.79
CA LEU A 79 18.84 5.08 -9.45
C LEU A 79 17.86 6.08 -8.84
N ILE A 80 16.65 6.08 -9.37
CA ILE A 80 15.48 6.74 -8.81
C ILE A 80 14.56 5.64 -8.30
N ILE A 81 14.24 5.68 -7.00
CA ILE A 81 13.10 4.96 -6.46
C ILE A 81 11.93 5.92 -6.61
N ALA A 82 11.03 5.62 -7.53
CA ALA A 82 9.89 6.47 -7.84
C ALA A 82 8.62 5.85 -7.25
N LEU A 83 7.71 6.68 -6.73
CA LEU A 83 6.42 6.16 -6.32
C LEU A 83 5.62 5.84 -7.58
N GLU A 84 5.03 4.65 -7.64
CA GLU A 84 4.08 4.26 -8.67
C GLU A 84 3.03 5.35 -8.94
N PRO A 85 2.43 5.97 -7.89
CA PRO A 85 1.46 7.00 -8.14
C PRO A 85 1.99 8.29 -8.78
N GLU A 86 3.20 8.71 -8.42
CA GLU A 86 3.84 9.88 -9.03
C GLU A 86 4.16 9.59 -10.51
N CYS A 87 4.65 8.39 -10.82
CA CYS A 87 4.90 7.97 -12.20
C CYS A 87 3.63 7.99 -13.05
N ALA A 88 2.53 7.45 -12.53
CA ALA A 88 1.25 7.45 -13.22
C ALA A 88 0.72 8.88 -13.43
N SER A 89 0.88 9.75 -12.43
CA SER A 89 0.53 11.17 -12.51
C SER A 89 1.27 11.90 -13.64
N ILE A 90 2.59 11.70 -13.72
CA ILE A 90 3.42 12.26 -14.79
C ILE A 90 2.98 11.74 -16.16
N CYS A 91 2.62 10.46 -16.25
CA CYS A 91 2.11 9.87 -17.49
C CYS A 91 0.82 10.56 -17.97
N VAL A 92 -0.14 10.77 -17.07
CA VAL A 92 -1.39 11.49 -17.38
C VAL A 92 -1.10 12.92 -17.82
N MET A 93 -0.20 13.63 -17.12
CA MET A 93 0.18 15.00 -17.50
C MET A 93 0.87 15.07 -18.87
N LEU A 94 1.67 14.06 -19.23
CA LEU A 94 2.28 13.97 -20.57
C LEU A 94 1.22 13.77 -21.64
N GLU A 95 0.26 12.85 -21.42
CA GLU A 95 -0.83 12.59 -22.37
C GLU A 95 -1.71 13.83 -22.57
N MET A 96 -2.02 14.56 -21.49
CA MET A 96 -2.76 15.83 -21.59
C MET A 96 -1.99 16.87 -22.39
N LYS A 97 -0.68 17.00 -22.16
CA LYS A 97 0.17 17.94 -22.89
C LYS A 97 0.21 17.64 -24.40
N ASP A 98 0.24 16.37 -24.77
CA ASP A 98 0.26 15.94 -26.17
C ASP A 98 -1.11 16.06 -26.85
N ASN A 99 -2.20 16.23 -26.07
CA ASN A 99 -3.57 16.42 -26.54
C ASN A 99 -4.18 17.74 -26.02
N PRO A 100 -3.78 18.90 -26.56
CA PRO A 100 -4.14 20.22 -26.02
C PRO A 100 -5.64 20.55 -26.08
N ASP A 101 -6.42 19.84 -26.89
CA ASP A 101 -7.88 20.02 -26.99
C ASP A 101 -8.64 19.37 -25.82
N GLN A 102 -7.98 18.57 -24.99
CA GLN A 102 -8.55 18.00 -23.76
C GLN A 102 -8.37 18.91 -22.55
N ILE A 103 -9.10 18.58 -21.47
CA ILE A 103 -8.96 19.27 -20.17
C ILE A 103 -7.50 19.18 -19.72
N GLN A 104 -6.91 20.35 -19.50
CA GLN A 104 -5.56 20.48 -18.99
C GLN A 104 -5.60 20.73 -17.50
N PHE A 105 -4.75 20.01 -16.78
CA PHE A 105 -4.45 20.29 -15.41
C PHE A 105 -3.72 21.63 -15.23
N LYS A 106 -4.02 22.31 -14.13
CA LYS A 106 -3.39 23.57 -13.71
C LYS A 106 -2.82 23.43 -12.31
N THR A 107 -1.82 24.26 -12.00
CA THR A 107 -1.31 24.38 -10.63
C THR A 107 -2.45 24.73 -9.67
N GLY A 108 -2.55 23.98 -8.57
CA GLY A 108 -3.64 24.07 -7.60
C GLY A 108 -4.80 23.12 -7.87
N ASP A 109 -4.87 22.47 -9.04
CA ASP A 109 -5.86 21.42 -9.28
C ASP A 109 -5.53 20.19 -8.43
N CYS A 110 -6.58 19.59 -7.86
CA CYS A 110 -6.50 18.34 -7.15
C CYS A 110 -7.19 17.23 -7.95
N TYR A 111 -6.60 16.05 -7.97
CA TYR A 111 -7.22 14.86 -8.54
C TYR A 111 -6.93 13.66 -7.66
N MET A 112 -7.81 12.67 -7.74
CA MET A 112 -7.65 11.39 -7.08
C MET A 112 -7.20 10.37 -8.11
N MET A 113 -6.12 9.66 -7.80
CA MET A 113 -5.68 8.52 -8.56
C MET A 113 -6.01 7.24 -7.82
N MET A 114 -6.48 6.25 -8.56
CA MET A 114 -6.91 4.95 -8.04
C MET A 114 -6.16 3.85 -8.78
N ASP A 115 -5.26 3.16 -8.09
CA ASP A 115 -4.64 1.93 -8.55
C ASP A 115 -5.41 0.74 -7.95
N LEU A 116 -6.27 0.16 -8.77
CA LEU A 116 -7.15 -0.95 -8.40
C LEU A 116 -6.55 -2.24 -8.95
N GLY A 117 -5.49 -2.71 -8.30
CA GLY A 117 -4.84 -3.97 -8.60
C GLY A 117 -5.71 -5.19 -8.26
N ALA A 118 -5.22 -6.38 -8.58
CA ALA A 118 -5.95 -7.64 -8.33
C ALA A 118 -6.14 -7.99 -6.85
N GLY A 119 -5.51 -7.26 -5.93
CA GLY A 119 -5.57 -7.53 -4.49
C GLY A 119 -5.36 -6.32 -3.59
N THR A 120 -5.08 -5.14 -4.14
CA THR A 120 -4.96 -3.87 -3.39
C THR A 120 -5.71 -2.77 -4.13
N ALA A 121 -6.34 -1.88 -3.38
CA ALA A 121 -6.93 -0.63 -3.83
C ALA A 121 -6.14 0.52 -3.20
N ASP A 122 -5.12 0.95 -3.94
CA ASP A 122 -4.27 2.06 -3.56
C ASP A 122 -4.86 3.35 -4.14
N MET A 123 -5.10 4.33 -3.28
CA MET A 123 -5.63 5.62 -3.70
C MET A 123 -4.75 6.72 -3.18
N VAL A 124 -4.58 7.75 -4.00
CA VAL A 124 -3.85 8.94 -3.59
C VAL A 124 -4.52 10.17 -4.18
N CYS A 125 -4.69 11.20 -3.36
CA CYS A 125 -5.06 12.53 -3.82
C CYS A 125 -3.79 13.34 -4.01
N HIS A 126 -3.62 13.84 -5.22
CA HIS A 126 -2.50 14.70 -5.58
C HIS A 126 -3.00 16.11 -5.85
N GLU A 127 -2.26 17.09 -5.34
CA GLU A 127 -2.33 18.47 -5.81
C GLU A 127 -1.21 18.71 -6.82
N ILE A 128 -1.53 19.44 -7.88
CA ILE A 128 -0.56 19.82 -8.90
C ILE A 128 0.16 21.07 -8.44
N THR A 129 1.45 20.97 -8.17
CA THR A 129 2.25 22.10 -7.67
C THR A 129 3.03 22.79 -8.78
N GLY A 130 3.19 22.14 -9.94
CA GLY A 130 3.94 22.65 -11.08
C GLY A 130 3.91 21.71 -12.28
N PRO A 131 4.61 22.04 -13.37
CA PRO A 131 4.71 21.18 -14.54
C PRO A 131 5.39 19.86 -14.19
N PHE A 132 4.65 18.75 -14.30
CA PHE A 132 5.13 17.40 -13.90
C PHE A 132 5.49 17.28 -12.42
N GLU A 133 4.91 18.15 -11.57
CA GLU A 133 5.13 18.14 -10.13
C GLU A 133 3.79 17.98 -9.41
N VAL A 134 3.78 17.03 -8.47
CA VAL A 134 2.61 16.69 -7.67
C VAL A 134 3.01 16.61 -6.21
N ARG A 135 2.08 16.98 -5.33
CA ARG A 135 2.19 16.79 -3.89
C ARG A 135 1.10 15.84 -3.43
N GLU A 136 1.49 14.80 -2.70
CA GLU A 136 0.55 13.94 -1.99
C GLU A 136 -0.19 14.72 -0.89
N MET A 137 -1.50 14.66 -0.94
CA MET A 137 -2.38 15.27 0.05
C MET A 137 -2.90 14.23 1.04
N ILE A 138 -3.50 13.16 0.53
CA ILE A 138 -4.13 12.08 1.30
C ILE A 138 -3.96 10.77 0.53
N ALA A 139 -3.66 9.67 1.21
CA ALA A 139 -3.57 8.33 0.63
C ALA A 139 -4.42 7.31 1.39
N SER A 140 -4.87 6.25 0.71
CA SER A 140 -5.60 5.14 1.32
C SER A 140 -4.78 4.40 2.38
N SER A 141 -3.45 4.49 2.31
CA SER A 141 -2.53 3.99 3.33
C SER A 141 -2.74 4.63 4.70
N TYR A 142 -3.27 5.86 4.77
CA TYR A 142 -3.62 6.48 6.06
C TYR A 142 -4.80 5.78 6.73
N ILE A 143 -5.74 5.21 5.95
CA ILE A 143 -6.83 4.40 6.49
C ILE A 143 -6.26 3.12 7.14
N ASP A 144 -5.29 2.49 6.50
CA ASP A 144 -4.65 1.28 7.04
C ASP A 144 -3.92 1.58 8.36
N GLN A 145 -3.22 2.72 8.43
CA GLN A 145 -2.55 3.19 9.66
C GLN A 145 -3.55 3.51 10.78
N ASP A 146 -4.64 4.22 10.45
CA ASP A 146 -5.71 4.52 11.40
C ASP A 146 -6.35 3.25 11.95
N ILE A 147 -6.59 2.26 11.10
CA ILE A 147 -7.13 0.96 11.53
C ILE A 147 -6.13 0.23 12.44
N GLU A 148 -4.83 0.22 12.12
CA GLU A 148 -3.82 -0.36 13.02
C GLU A 148 -3.78 0.35 14.39
N ILE A 149 -3.91 1.69 14.43
CA ILE A 149 -3.99 2.47 15.66
C ILE A 149 -5.26 2.12 16.44
N ILE A 150 -6.42 2.06 15.78
CA ILE A 150 -7.70 1.69 16.38
C ILE A 150 -7.58 0.30 17.02
N PHE A 151 -7.07 -0.68 16.28
CA PHE A 151 -6.86 -2.04 16.80
C PHE A 151 -5.88 -2.05 17.97
N GLY A 152 -4.80 -1.28 17.90
CA GLY A 152 -3.84 -1.13 18.99
C GLY A 152 -4.44 -0.53 20.26
N ARG A 153 -5.36 0.44 20.12
CA ARG A 153 -6.06 1.06 21.26
C ARG A 153 -7.14 0.17 21.86
N ILE A 154 -7.91 -0.52 21.02
CA ILE A 154 -8.97 -1.41 21.47
C ILE A 154 -8.35 -2.64 22.13
N PHE A 155 -7.47 -3.36 21.42
CA PHE A 155 -7.00 -4.66 21.87
C PHE A 155 -5.67 -4.62 22.65
N GLY A 156 -4.96 -3.49 22.60
CA GLY A 156 -3.64 -3.32 23.19
C GLY A 156 -2.51 -3.67 22.22
N GLU A 157 -1.54 -2.76 22.08
CA GLU A 157 -0.43 -2.89 21.12
C GLU A 157 0.39 -4.18 21.30
N GLU A 158 0.68 -4.57 22.55
CA GLU A 158 1.48 -5.76 22.82
C GLU A 158 0.74 -7.05 22.42
N ARG A 159 -0.58 -7.10 22.63
CA ARG A 159 -1.41 -8.24 22.20
C ARG A 159 -1.49 -8.32 20.68
N MET A 160 -1.60 -7.18 20.00
CA MET A 160 -1.58 -7.12 18.53
C MET A 160 -0.23 -7.60 17.97
N LYS A 161 0.89 -7.20 18.57
CA LYS A 161 2.23 -7.71 18.22
C LYS A 161 2.36 -9.21 18.46
N GLU A 162 1.87 -9.71 19.59
CA GLU A 162 1.87 -11.14 19.93
C GLU A 162 1.03 -11.95 18.91
N PHE A 163 -0.17 -11.47 18.57
CA PHE A 163 -1.03 -12.12 17.58
C PHE A 163 -0.38 -12.16 16.20
N LYS A 164 0.18 -11.04 15.73
CA LYS A 164 0.89 -10.94 14.44
C LYS A 164 2.07 -11.92 14.36
N ALA A 165 2.78 -12.13 15.48
CA ALA A 165 3.89 -13.08 15.55
C ALA A 165 3.42 -14.55 15.60
N THR A 166 2.32 -14.83 16.29
CA THR A 166 1.85 -16.19 16.57
C THR A 166 0.95 -16.75 15.46
N PHE A 167 0.09 -15.89 14.90
CA PHE A 167 -0.92 -16.23 13.89
C PHE A 167 -0.77 -15.35 12.64
N PRO A 168 0.40 -15.37 11.95
CA PRO A 168 0.65 -14.48 10.82
C PRO A 168 -0.32 -14.68 9.65
N LYS A 169 -0.83 -15.91 9.45
CA LYS A 169 -1.82 -16.19 8.41
C LYS A 169 -3.18 -15.55 8.72
N ASP A 170 -3.61 -15.61 9.96
CA ASP A 170 -4.89 -15.03 10.38
C ASP A 170 -4.79 -13.51 10.48
N TYR A 171 -3.62 -12.97 10.85
CA TYR A 171 -3.36 -11.54 10.70
C TYR A 171 -3.46 -11.09 9.24
N SER A 172 -2.94 -11.87 8.28
CA SER A 172 -3.12 -11.56 6.85
C SER A 172 -4.60 -11.55 6.43
N LYS A 173 -5.46 -12.40 6.99
CA LYS A 173 -6.91 -12.36 6.72
C LYS A 173 -7.56 -11.06 7.22
N ILE A 174 -7.08 -10.49 8.34
CA ILE A 174 -7.55 -9.18 8.81
C ILE A 174 -7.20 -8.09 7.80
N LEU A 175 -5.94 -8.08 7.32
CA LEU A 175 -5.50 -7.11 6.31
C LEU A 175 -6.32 -7.24 5.01
N GLU A 176 -6.59 -8.48 4.57
CA GLU A 176 -7.45 -8.74 3.41
C GLU A 176 -8.90 -8.27 3.64
N ALA A 177 -9.45 -8.44 4.85
CA ALA A 177 -10.78 -7.97 5.19
C ALA A 177 -10.89 -6.43 5.17
N ILE A 178 -9.84 -5.73 5.63
CA ILE A 178 -9.71 -4.27 5.54
C ILE A 178 -9.71 -3.84 4.06
N GLU A 179 -8.88 -4.49 3.25
CA GLU A 179 -8.74 -4.20 1.82
C GLU A 179 -10.05 -4.41 1.06
N ASN A 180 -10.71 -5.55 1.30
CA ASN A 180 -12.04 -5.82 0.76
C ASN A 180 -13.08 -4.79 1.22
N SER A 181 -12.99 -4.29 2.45
CA SER A 181 -13.86 -3.23 2.96
C SER A 181 -13.64 -1.91 2.21
N LYS A 182 -12.37 -1.51 1.99
CA LYS A 182 -12.02 -0.34 1.16
C LYS A 182 -12.60 -0.49 -0.24
N GLN A 183 -12.36 -1.62 -0.91
CA GLN A 183 -12.91 -1.87 -2.25
C GLN A 183 -14.45 -1.80 -2.31
N ARG A 184 -15.15 -2.33 -1.29
CA ARG A 184 -16.61 -2.23 -1.20
C ARG A 184 -17.10 -0.81 -1.00
N PHE A 185 -16.43 -0.01 -0.17
CA PHE A 185 -16.79 1.39 0.05
C PHE A 185 -16.94 2.14 -1.28
N PHE A 186 -15.99 1.98 -2.21
CA PHE A 186 -16.02 2.70 -3.49
C PHE A 186 -16.97 2.12 -4.54
N LYS A 187 -17.29 0.83 -4.45
CA LYS A 187 -18.30 0.23 -5.34
C LYS A 187 -19.72 0.66 -5.00
N ILE A 188 -19.96 1.17 -3.79
CA ILE A 188 -21.30 1.52 -3.31
C ILE A 188 -21.45 3.05 -3.38
N GLU A 189 -22.45 3.54 -4.11
CA GLU A 189 -22.72 5.00 -4.25
C GLU A 189 -23.13 5.71 -2.93
N LYS A 190 -23.37 4.95 -1.85
CA LYS A 190 -23.69 5.50 -0.53
C LYS A 190 -22.41 5.94 0.18
N LYS A 191 -22.22 7.26 0.25
CA LYS A 191 -21.11 7.92 0.98
C LYS A 191 -21.21 7.83 2.50
N THR A 192 -22.34 7.38 3.04
CA THR A 192 -22.58 7.25 4.49
C THR A 192 -23.07 5.84 4.79
N GLY A 193 -22.39 5.14 5.70
CA GLY A 193 -22.74 3.77 6.04
C GLY A 193 -21.86 3.18 7.14
N ILE A 194 -22.28 2.02 7.64
CA ILE A 194 -21.49 1.21 8.54
C ILE A 194 -20.64 0.27 7.69
N HIS A 195 -19.32 0.36 7.81
CA HIS A 195 -18.40 -0.50 7.09
C HIS A 195 -17.94 -1.62 8.02
N ARG A 196 -18.22 -2.87 7.60
CA ARG A 196 -17.90 -4.06 8.38
C ARG A 196 -16.58 -4.65 7.92
N ILE A 197 -15.72 -4.89 8.90
CA ILE A 197 -14.47 -5.64 8.74
C ILE A 197 -14.70 -6.99 9.41
N GLU A 198 -14.63 -8.05 8.61
CA GLU A 198 -14.73 -9.42 9.11
C GLU A 198 -13.48 -9.77 9.91
N ILE A 199 -13.67 -10.36 11.08
CA ILE A 199 -12.57 -10.75 11.96
C ILE A 199 -12.42 -12.27 11.97
N PRO A 200 -11.20 -12.80 11.79
CA PRO A 200 -10.95 -14.24 11.88
C PRO A 200 -11.33 -14.77 13.26
N PHE A 201 -11.89 -15.98 13.27
CA PHE A 201 -12.24 -16.68 14.50
C PHE A 201 -11.02 -16.84 15.45
N GLU A 202 -9.85 -17.11 14.90
CA GLU A 202 -8.60 -17.24 15.65
C GLU A 202 -8.22 -15.94 16.37
N PHE A 203 -8.53 -14.79 15.79
CA PHE A 203 -8.28 -13.49 16.42
C PHE A 203 -9.23 -13.27 17.60
N ASP A 204 -10.52 -13.51 17.40
CA ASP A 204 -11.54 -13.39 18.46
C ASP A 204 -11.19 -14.30 19.65
N GLN A 205 -10.89 -15.59 19.39
CA GLN A 205 -10.46 -16.51 20.43
C GLN A 205 -9.18 -16.08 21.15
N PHE A 206 -8.22 -15.51 20.42
CA PHE A 206 -6.98 -15.02 21.01
C PHE A 206 -7.25 -13.86 21.96
N MET A 207 -8.10 -12.91 21.54
CA MET A 207 -8.43 -11.72 22.33
C MET A 207 -9.26 -12.07 23.58
N GLN A 208 -10.29 -12.92 23.46
CA GLN A 208 -11.10 -13.37 24.59
C GLN A 208 -10.30 -14.09 25.69
N ARG A 209 -9.18 -14.73 25.34
CA ARG A 209 -8.30 -15.39 26.32
C ARG A 209 -7.35 -14.43 27.05
N LYS A 210 -7.17 -13.22 26.54
CA LYS A 210 -6.09 -12.30 26.92
C LYS A 210 -6.60 -10.93 27.40
N ILE A 211 -7.87 -10.65 27.18
CA ILE A 211 -8.57 -9.45 27.65
C ILE A 211 -9.50 -9.91 28.77
N ASP A 212 -9.33 -9.32 29.95
CA ASP A 212 -10.14 -9.63 31.14
C ASP A 212 -11.51 -8.93 31.10
N ASP A 213 -11.60 -7.82 30.35
CA ASP A 213 -12.83 -7.05 30.12
C ASP A 213 -13.69 -7.69 29.01
N ASP A 214 -15.01 -7.48 29.07
CA ASP A 214 -15.89 -7.88 27.97
C ASP A 214 -15.53 -7.07 26.71
N LEU A 215 -15.28 -7.77 25.61
CA LEU A 215 -15.02 -7.14 24.32
C LEU A 215 -16.18 -6.22 23.92
N GLU A 216 -17.43 -6.58 24.21
CA GLU A 216 -18.58 -5.73 23.87
C GLU A 216 -18.53 -4.37 24.57
N ASP A 217 -18.18 -4.35 25.86
CA ASP A 217 -18.04 -3.11 26.65
C ASP A 217 -16.87 -2.26 26.17
N LEU A 218 -15.76 -2.91 25.79
CA LEU A 218 -14.58 -2.25 25.24
C LEU A 218 -14.89 -1.55 23.91
N PHE A 219 -15.70 -2.18 23.06
CA PHE A 219 -16.16 -1.60 21.79
C PHE A 219 -17.20 -0.51 21.99
N ALA A 220 -18.14 -0.68 22.93
CA ALA A 220 -19.21 0.27 23.19
C ALA A 220 -18.71 1.60 23.77
N THR A 221 -17.58 1.57 24.49
CA THR A 221 -16.96 2.76 25.10
C THR A 221 -15.86 3.39 24.26
N PHE A 222 -15.48 2.76 23.13
CA PHE A 222 -14.41 3.24 22.28
C PHE A 222 -14.87 4.33 21.32
N GLU A 223 -14.24 5.50 21.43
CA GLU A 223 -14.36 6.61 20.47
C GLU A 223 -13.03 6.88 19.75
N TYR A 224 -13.12 7.08 18.43
CA TYR A 224 -12.00 7.50 17.60
C TYR A 224 -12.43 8.68 16.73
N LEU A 225 -11.70 9.80 16.83
CA LEU A 225 -12.02 11.05 16.14
C LEU A 225 -13.47 11.55 16.37
N GLY A 226 -14.05 11.25 17.53
CA GLY A 226 -15.43 11.63 17.88
C GLY A 226 -16.52 10.70 17.32
N GLU A 227 -16.14 9.59 16.68
CA GLU A 227 -17.07 8.54 16.23
C GLU A 227 -16.97 7.30 17.12
N SER A 228 -18.11 6.71 17.45
CA SER A 228 -18.22 5.47 18.24
C SER A 228 -18.36 4.23 17.34
N GLY A 229 -17.64 3.16 17.67
CA GLY A 229 -17.79 1.84 17.04
C GLY A 229 -18.84 0.96 17.74
N PHE A 230 -19.21 -0.16 17.14
CA PHE A 230 -19.91 -1.25 17.84
C PHE A 230 -19.53 -2.61 17.26
N ALA A 231 -19.54 -3.65 18.08
CA ALA A 231 -19.34 -5.04 17.66
C ALA A 231 -20.70 -5.72 17.41
N ILE A 232 -20.78 -6.62 16.43
CA ILE A 232 -21.97 -7.48 16.23
C ILE A 232 -21.52 -8.93 16.12
N TYR A 233 -22.08 -9.79 16.99
CA TYR A 233 -21.94 -11.25 16.91
C TYR A 233 -23.11 -11.87 16.14
N LEU A 234 -22.87 -12.26 14.88
CA LEU A 234 -23.82 -13.02 14.06
C LEU A 234 -23.07 -14.20 13.43
N CYS A 235 -22.96 -15.32 14.16
CA CYS A 235 -22.21 -16.54 13.80
C CYS A 235 -20.71 -16.38 13.49
N PHE A 236 -20.24 -15.17 13.20
CA PHE A 236 -18.86 -14.73 13.02
C PHE A 236 -18.69 -13.35 13.70
N PHE A 237 -17.53 -13.10 14.32
CA PHE A 237 -17.22 -11.81 14.94
C PHE A 237 -16.97 -10.75 13.85
N HIS A 238 -17.74 -9.66 13.86
CA HIS A 238 -17.57 -8.55 12.94
C HIS A 238 -17.32 -7.26 13.73
N ILE A 239 -16.26 -6.53 13.36
CA ILE A 239 -16.05 -5.17 13.85
C ILE A 239 -16.72 -4.23 12.86
N SER A 240 -17.67 -3.44 13.37
CA SER A 240 -18.31 -2.38 12.60
C SER A 240 -17.70 -1.05 13.02
N LEU A 241 -16.89 -0.47 12.13
CA LEU A 241 -16.39 0.89 12.32
C LEU A 241 -17.33 1.84 11.58
N LYS A 242 -17.91 2.78 12.31
CA LYS A 242 -18.58 3.92 11.72
C LYS A 242 -17.51 4.97 11.45
N VAL A 243 -16.93 4.92 10.25
CA VAL A 243 -15.93 5.90 9.83
C VAL A 243 -16.62 6.91 8.94
N ASN A 244 -16.79 8.14 9.42
CA ASN A 244 -17.12 9.26 8.57
C ASN A 244 -15.85 9.67 7.82
N ILE A 245 -15.63 9.07 6.64
CA ILE A 245 -14.55 9.50 5.75
C ILE A 245 -15.05 10.74 5.02
N ILE A 246 -14.63 11.91 5.48
CA ILE A 246 -14.83 13.17 4.77
C ILE A 246 -13.71 13.26 3.72
N PHE A 247 -14.08 13.07 2.45
CA PHE A 247 -13.23 13.41 1.29
C PHE A 247 -13.34 14.89 0.96
#